data_AF-A0A7K0E1H1-F1
#
_entry.id   AF-A0A7K0E1H1-F1
#
_cell.length_a   1.000
_cell.length_b   1.000
_cell.length_c   1.000
_cell.angle_alpha   90.00
_cell.angle_beta   90.00
_cell.angle_gamma   90.00
#
_symmetry.space_group_name_H-M   'P 1'
#
loop_
_entity.id
_entity.type
_entity.pdbx_description
1 polymer ?
#
loop_
_entity_poly.entity_id
_entity_poly.type
_entity_poly.pdbx_seq_one_letter_code
_entity_poly.pdbx_strand_id
1 'polypeptide(L)'
;MIREFVLVAIAALAVAGCADTPTSTLPTATRLPTSAHPPAVTTTPAPQPSTAAPIPAGCQPAPADTVATISAAFPDPSYSLADVYAVTAPGGVLTYVGANIMQGTTKASSADVWVARGAVVYSLSGDARRRTTLPDGRKMLSASAGDDYGTKVQTCVTTAERARNQSGGR
;
A
#
# COMPACT_ATOMS: atom_id res chain seq x y z
N MET A 1 46.68 9.70 6.26
CA MET A 1 46.51 8.33 6.81
C MET A 1 45.37 7.70 6.07
N ILE A 2 45.67 6.67 5.27
CA ILE A 2 44.76 5.93 4.38
C ILE A 2 44.54 4.55 5.02
N ARG A 3 43.33 3.97 4.86
CA ARG A 3 42.96 2.52 4.79
C ARG A 3 41.52 2.34 5.31
N GLU A 4 40.63 1.52 4.76
CA GLU A 4 40.66 0.58 3.63
C GLU A 4 39.19 0.19 3.30
N PHE A 5 38.88 0.05 2.01
CA PHE A 5 37.65 -0.57 1.50
C PHE A 5 37.89 -2.08 1.32
N VAL A 6 36.92 -2.93 1.65
CA VAL A 6 36.95 -4.36 1.29
C VAL A 6 35.70 -4.70 0.47
N LEU A 7 35.93 -4.99 -0.81
CA LEU A 7 35.04 -5.67 -1.74
C LEU A 7 35.15 -7.18 -1.55
N VAL A 8 34.04 -7.91 -1.62
CA VAL A 8 34.03 -9.38 -1.74
C VAL A 8 33.23 -9.77 -2.98
N ALA A 9 33.91 -10.40 -3.93
CA ALA A 9 33.36 -11.04 -5.12
C ALA A 9 33.44 -12.56 -4.94
N ILE A 10 32.43 -13.32 -5.38
CA ILE A 10 32.48 -14.78 -5.39
C ILE A 10 31.98 -15.29 -6.75
N ALA A 11 32.78 -16.19 -7.32
CA ALA A 11 32.77 -16.67 -8.70
C ALA A 11 31.86 -17.89 -8.93
N ALA A 12 31.48 -18.09 -10.20
CA ALA A 12 30.71 -19.22 -10.71
C ALA A 12 31.59 -20.45 -11.03
N LEU A 13 31.00 -21.65 -10.94
CA LEU A 13 31.58 -22.91 -11.41
C LEU A 13 30.52 -23.71 -12.18
N ALA A 14 30.87 -24.13 -13.40
CA ALA A 14 30.11 -25.02 -14.28
C ALA A 14 30.75 -26.42 -14.29
N VAL A 15 29.94 -27.48 -14.45
CA VAL A 15 30.44 -28.83 -14.75
C VAL A 15 29.50 -29.54 -15.73
N ALA A 16 30.10 -30.23 -16.70
CA ALA A 16 29.49 -30.93 -17.84
C ALA A 16 29.36 -32.45 -17.59
N GLY A 17 28.51 -33.17 -18.36
CA GLY A 17 28.68 -34.62 -18.61
C GLY A 17 27.44 -35.51 -18.79
N CYS A 18 27.11 -35.79 -20.06
CA CYS A 18 26.66 -37.00 -20.78
C CYS A 18 25.78 -38.16 -20.19
N ALA A 19 24.67 -38.47 -20.91
CA ALA A 19 24.08 -39.77 -21.37
C ALA A 19 23.68 -40.86 -20.33
N ASP A 20 22.64 -41.71 -20.47
CA ASP A 20 22.02 -42.39 -21.62
C ASP A 20 20.56 -42.88 -21.34
N THR A 21 19.84 -43.23 -22.42
CA THR A 21 18.39 -43.56 -22.59
C THR A 21 17.98 -44.95 -22.05
N PRO A 22 16.67 -45.25 -21.83
CA PRO A 22 15.95 -46.03 -22.85
C PRO A 22 14.45 -45.70 -23.11
N THR A 23 14.05 -46.05 -24.33
CA THR A 23 12.74 -46.07 -25.02
C THR A 23 11.57 -46.78 -24.30
N SER A 24 10.34 -46.25 -24.40
CA SER A 24 9.11 -47.07 -24.53
C SER A 24 7.87 -46.29 -25.05
N THR A 25 7.49 -46.63 -26.30
CA THR A 25 6.14 -46.87 -26.88
C THR A 25 5.01 -45.80 -26.86
N LEU A 26 4.53 -45.42 -28.06
CA LEU A 26 3.33 -44.62 -28.37
C LEU A 26 1.99 -45.38 -28.13
N PRO A 27 0.85 -44.67 -28.08
CA PRO A 27 -0.03 -44.72 -29.25
C PRO A 27 -0.61 -43.37 -29.72
N THR A 28 -0.85 -43.34 -31.03
CA THR A 28 -1.56 -42.35 -31.85
C THR A 28 -3.06 -42.26 -31.54
N ALA A 29 -3.64 -41.04 -31.50
CA ALA A 29 -5.00 -40.79 -32.03
C ALA A 29 -5.34 -39.28 -32.19
N THR A 30 -5.60 -38.90 -33.45
CA THR A 30 -6.66 -38.00 -33.94
C THR A 30 -6.63 -36.50 -33.59
N ARG A 31 -6.21 -35.67 -34.56
CA ARG A 31 -6.55 -34.24 -34.63
C ARG A 31 -8.03 -34.06 -34.99
N LEU A 32 -8.75 -33.23 -34.24
CA LEU A 32 -10.06 -32.66 -34.61
C LEU A 32 -9.89 -31.21 -35.08
N PRO A 33 -10.73 -30.73 -36.02
CA PRO A 33 -10.55 -29.46 -36.72
C PRO A 33 -10.81 -28.21 -35.87
N THR A 34 -10.08 -27.16 -36.21
CA THR A 34 -10.20 -25.75 -35.80
C THR A 34 -11.64 -25.27 -35.67
N SER A 35 -12.03 -24.87 -34.47
CA SER A 35 -13.28 -24.11 -34.22
C SER A 35 -13.03 -22.63 -34.46
N ALA A 36 -13.79 -22.04 -35.39
CA ALA A 36 -13.74 -20.63 -35.73
C ALA A 36 -14.27 -19.77 -34.56
N HIS A 37 -13.45 -18.83 -34.10
CA HIS A 37 -13.83 -17.85 -33.08
C HIS A 37 -14.79 -16.81 -33.69
N PRO A 38 -16.00 -16.59 -33.15
CA PRO A 38 -16.89 -15.53 -33.63
C PRO A 38 -16.31 -14.14 -33.31
N PRO A 39 -16.54 -13.12 -34.15
CA PRO A 39 -16.01 -11.77 -33.92
C PRO A 39 -16.55 -11.17 -32.61
N ALA A 40 -15.64 -10.74 -31.74
CA ALA A 40 -15.97 -10.04 -30.51
C ALA A 40 -16.62 -8.69 -30.84
N VAL A 41 -17.90 -8.53 -30.47
CA VAL A 41 -18.61 -7.26 -30.56
C VAL A 41 -18.06 -6.33 -29.47
N THR A 42 -17.31 -5.31 -29.85
CA THR A 42 -16.83 -4.28 -28.91
C THR A 42 -18.00 -3.35 -28.56
N THR A 43 -18.73 -3.67 -27.50
CA THR A 43 -19.67 -2.73 -26.89
C THR A 43 -18.87 -1.76 -26.02
N THR A 44 -18.67 -0.53 -26.49
CA THR A 44 -18.12 0.56 -25.68
C THR A 44 -19.07 0.82 -24.50
N PRO A 45 -18.64 0.66 -23.23
CA PRO A 45 -19.49 0.94 -22.09
C PRO A 45 -19.86 2.42 -22.06
N ALA A 46 -21.15 2.72 -21.93
CA ALA A 46 -21.61 4.08 -21.71
C ALA A 46 -20.99 4.65 -20.42
N PRO A 47 -20.60 5.94 -20.39
CA PRO A 47 -20.06 6.56 -19.19
C PRO A 47 -21.11 6.51 -18.06
N GLN A 48 -20.84 5.73 -17.02
CA GLN A 48 -21.67 5.75 -15.83
C GLN A 48 -21.47 7.09 -15.09
N PRO A 49 -22.54 7.79 -14.68
CA PRO A 49 -22.42 8.96 -13.84
C PRO A 49 -21.77 8.55 -12.51
N SER A 50 -20.53 9.01 -12.28
CA SER A 50 -19.82 8.79 -11.02
C SER A 50 -20.23 9.87 -10.03
N THR A 51 -21.17 9.53 -9.14
CA THR A 51 -21.43 10.34 -7.95
C THR A 51 -20.36 9.98 -6.92
N ALA A 52 -19.50 10.94 -6.57
CA ALA A 52 -18.53 10.76 -5.50
C ALA A 52 -19.21 10.30 -4.22
N ALA A 53 -18.76 9.16 -3.71
CA ALA A 53 -19.23 8.64 -2.43
C ALA A 53 -18.89 9.68 -1.33
N PRO A 54 -19.86 10.06 -0.48
CA PRO A 54 -19.60 10.97 0.62
C PRO A 54 -18.61 10.34 1.61
N ILE A 55 -17.78 11.19 2.24
CA ILE A 55 -16.86 10.75 3.29
C ILE A 55 -17.67 10.15 4.46
N PRO A 56 -17.28 8.98 5.01
CA PRO A 56 -18.02 8.34 6.08
C PRO A 56 -18.12 9.20 7.35
N ALA A 57 -19.20 9.01 8.11
CA ALA A 57 -19.38 9.71 9.38
C ALA A 57 -18.29 9.33 10.41
N GLY A 58 -17.78 10.34 11.12
CA GLY A 58 -16.69 10.18 12.09
C GLY A 58 -15.29 10.18 11.50
N CYS A 59 -15.16 10.36 10.18
CA CYS A 59 -13.91 10.79 9.57
C CYS A 59 -13.76 12.30 9.77
N GLN A 60 -12.74 12.73 10.50
CA GLN A 60 -12.44 14.15 10.68
C GLN A 60 -11.10 14.49 10.03
N PRO A 61 -10.85 15.74 9.63
CA PRO A 61 -9.50 16.17 9.26
C PRO A 61 -8.52 15.83 10.39
N ALA A 62 -7.34 15.33 10.04
CA ALA A 62 -6.34 15.02 11.05
C ALA A 62 -5.80 16.30 11.72
N PRO A 63 -5.47 16.26 13.03
CA PRO A 63 -4.89 17.41 13.72
C PRO A 63 -3.57 17.85 13.07
N ALA A 64 -3.41 19.14 12.80
CA ALA A 64 -2.28 19.69 12.06
C ALA A 64 -0.92 19.34 12.69
N ASP A 65 -0.81 19.39 14.02
CA ASP A 65 0.43 19.05 14.74
C ASP A 65 0.79 17.57 14.58
N THR A 66 -0.21 16.68 14.57
CA THR A 66 0.01 15.25 14.34
C THR A 66 0.46 14.99 12.91
N VAL A 67 -0.15 15.67 11.92
CA VAL A 67 0.27 15.59 10.51
C VAL A 67 1.71 16.07 10.34
N ALA A 68 2.04 17.22 10.93
CA ALA A 68 3.40 17.77 10.89
C ALA A 68 4.42 16.81 11.53
N THR A 69 4.07 16.19 12.65
CA THR A 69 4.92 15.18 13.32
C THR A 69 5.16 13.96 12.42
N ILE A 70 4.10 13.45 11.76
CA ILE A 70 4.24 12.31 10.83
C ILE A 70 5.08 12.71 9.62
N SER A 71 4.83 13.88 9.04
CA SER A 71 5.59 14.40 7.90
C SER A 71 7.07 14.59 8.22
N ALA A 72 7.40 15.10 9.41
CA ALA A 72 8.79 15.27 9.85
C ALA A 72 9.49 13.94 10.15
N ALA A 73 8.73 12.86 10.35
CA ALA A 73 9.28 11.55 10.63
C ALA A 73 9.64 10.74 9.38
N PHE A 74 9.36 11.23 8.16
CA PHE A 74 9.87 10.60 6.94
C PHE A 74 11.39 10.81 6.85
N PRO A 75 12.20 9.74 6.75
CA PRO A 75 13.64 9.87 6.55
C PRO A 75 14.01 10.31 5.13
N ASP A 76 13.12 10.08 4.17
CA ASP A 76 13.26 10.49 2.77
C ASP A 76 12.31 11.69 2.51
N PRO A 77 12.85 12.86 2.11
CA PRO A 77 12.07 14.08 1.92
C PRO A 77 11.17 14.03 0.67
N SER A 78 11.29 13.01 -0.18
CA SER A 78 10.38 12.81 -1.32
C SER A 78 9.01 12.28 -0.88
N TYR A 79 8.88 11.79 0.35
CA TYR A 79 7.61 11.34 0.90
C TYR A 79 6.76 12.50 1.40
N SER A 80 5.45 12.41 1.13
CA SER A 80 4.44 13.33 1.65
C SER A 80 3.15 12.59 1.98
N LEU A 81 2.25 13.25 2.70
CA LEU A 81 0.94 12.71 3.06
C LEU A 81 -0.15 13.30 2.17
N ALA A 82 -1.07 12.45 1.72
CA ALA A 82 -2.29 12.85 1.04
C ALA A 82 -3.51 12.16 1.68
N ASP A 83 -4.69 12.74 1.46
CA ASP A 83 -5.97 12.19 1.90
C ASP A 83 -5.96 11.87 3.41
N VAL A 84 -5.54 12.84 4.24
CA VAL A 84 -5.23 12.63 5.66
C VAL A 84 -6.45 12.84 6.55
N TYR A 85 -6.85 11.80 7.27
CA TYR A 85 -8.03 11.81 8.15
C TYR A 85 -7.71 11.22 9.52
N ALA A 86 -8.54 11.53 10.49
CA ALA A 86 -8.46 11.01 11.83
C ALA A 86 -9.80 10.44 12.32
N VAL A 87 -9.69 9.48 13.23
CA VAL A 87 -10.78 8.89 14.01
C VAL A 87 -10.30 8.81 15.46
N THR A 88 -11.05 9.43 16.37
CA THR A 88 -10.74 9.38 17.80
C THR A 88 -11.46 8.21 18.46
N ALA A 89 -10.72 7.40 19.21
CA ALA A 89 -11.29 6.31 19.99
C ALA A 89 -12.08 6.85 21.21
N PRO A 90 -13.05 6.09 21.73
CA PRO A 90 -13.79 6.42 22.95
C PRO A 90 -12.86 6.77 24.11
N GLY A 91 -13.25 7.80 24.86
CA GLY A 91 -12.41 8.36 25.93
C GLY A 91 -11.36 9.37 25.45
N GLY A 92 -11.20 9.58 24.14
CA GLY A 92 -10.37 10.68 23.60
C GLY A 92 -8.87 10.50 23.75
N VAL A 93 -8.41 9.36 24.30
CA VAL A 93 -7.00 9.13 24.63
C VAL A 93 -6.16 8.78 23.39
N LEU A 94 -6.75 8.04 22.44
CA LEU A 94 -6.09 7.61 21.21
C LEU A 94 -6.78 8.23 20.01
N THR A 95 -6.01 8.90 19.17
CA THR A 95 -6.48 9.41 17.88
C THR A 95 -5.75 8.68 16.76
N TYR A 96 -6.49 7.88 16.02
CA TYR A 96 -5.99 7.17 14.85
C TYR A 96 -5.93 8.15 13.69
N VAL A 97 -4.80 8.16 12.98
CA VAL A 97 -4.58 8.98 11.79
C VAL A 97 -4.29 8.07 10.62
N GLY A 98 -5.04 8.25 9.54
CA GLY A 98 -4.89 7.52 8.30
C GLY A 98 -4.46 8.47 7.18
N ALA A 99 -3.57 8.03 6.30
CA ALA A 99 -3.20 8.78 5.10
C ALA A 99 -2.69 7.87 3.98
N ASN A 100 -2.68 8.39 2.75
CA ASN A 100 -1.86 7.84 1.68
C ASN A 100 -0.44 8.41 1.79
N ILE A 101 0.58 7.56 1.68
CA ILE A 101 1.97 8.00 1.55
C ILE A 101 2.26 8.19 0.06
N MET A 102 2.60 9.41 -0.32
CA MET A 102 2.93 9.80 -1.68
C MET A 102 4.44 9.93 -1.83
N GLN A 103 4.96 9.60 -3.01
CA GLN A 103 6.32 9.91 -3.44
C GLN A 103 6.22 10.74 -4.72
N GLY A 104 6.38 12.06 -4.58
CA GLY A 104 5.97 13.00 -5.63
C GLY A 104 4.48 12.84 -5.97
N THR A 105 4.17 12.60 -7.24
CA THR A 105 2.79 12.39 -7.73
C THR A 105 2.31 10.94 -7.62
N THR A 106 3.19 10.00 -7.27
CA THR A 106 2.89 8.57 -7.23
C THR A 106 2.54 8.14 -5.82
N LYS A 107 1.48 7.34 -5.67
CA LYS A 107 1.15 6.75 -4.36
C LYS A 107 2.12 5.61 -4.05
N ALA A 108 2.93 5.78 -3.01
CA ALA A 108 3.91 4.79 -2.55
C ALA A 108 3.27 3.73 -1.64
N SER A 109 2.25 4.14 -0.86
CA SER A 109 1.45 3.25 -0.03
C SER A 109 0.08 3.87 0.21
N SER A 110 -0.92 3.04 0.52
CA SER A 110 -2.30 3.46 0.69
C SER A 110 -2.78 3.21 2.10
N ALA A 111 -3.53 4.18 2.65
CA ALA A 111 -4.23 4.07 3.92
C ALA A 111 -3.32 3.58 5.07
N ASP A 112 -2.14 4.17 5.18
CA ASP A 112 -1.25 3.95 6.30
C ASP A 112 -1.82 4.52 7.59
N VAL A 113 -1.56 3.83 8.70
CA VAL A 113 -2.19 4.10 9.99
C VAL A 113 -1.13 4.40 11.03
N TRP A 114 -1.30 5.56 11.66
CA TRP A 114 -0.61 5.98 12.87
C TRP A 114 -1.63 6.17 14.00
N VAL A 115 -1.14 6.23 15.23
CA VAL A 115 -1.95 6.61 16.38
C VAL A 115 -1.21 7.65 17.21
N ALA A 116 -1.92 8.71 17.56
CA ALA A 116 -1.46 9.73 18.49
C ALA A 116 -2.02 9.46 19.89
N ARG A 117 -1.15 9.55 20.90
CA ARG A 117 -1.51 9.55 22.32
C ARG A 117 -0.87 10.78 22.96
N GLY A 118 -1.67 11.83 23.16
CA GLY A 118 -1.13 13.15 23.50
C GLY A 118 -0.21 13.66 22.40
N ALA A 119 1.00 14.08 22.76
CA ALA A 119 1.99 14.61 21.82
C ALA A 119 2.84 13.53 21.10
N VAL A 120 2.67 12.25 21.46
CA VAL A 120 3.49 11.17 20.89
C VAL A 120 2.71 10.44 19.81
N VAL A 121 3.35 10.25 18.65
CA VAL A 121 2.78 9.54 17.50
C VAL A 121 3.51 8.21 17.31
N TYR A 122 2.75 7.16 17.05
CA TYR A 122 3.23 5.80 16.86
C TYR A 122 2.77 5.24 15.52
N SER A 123 3.60 4.43 14.88
CA SER A 123 3.28 3.75 13.64
C SER A 123 2.57 2.41 13.92
N LEU A 124 1.43 2.17 13.25
CA LEU A 124 0.66 0.94 13.39
C LEU A 124 0.70 0.07 12.12
N SER A 125 0.54 0.66 10.93
CA SER A 125 0.57 -0.10 9.67
C SER A 125 2.00 -0.53 9.30
N GLY A 126 2.11 -1.42 8.32
CA GLY A 126 3.40 -1.90 7.82
C GLY A 126 4.24 -0.78 7.19
N ASP A 127 3.67 -0.03 6.26
CA ASP A 127 4.39 1.04 5.56
C ASP A 127 4.62 2.27 6.41
N ALA A 128 3.70 2.64 7.31
CA ALA A 128 3.96 3.63 8.36
C ALA A 128 5.25 3.30 9.13
N ARG A 129 5.44 2.05 9.55
CA ARG A 129 6.65 1.62 10.29
C ARG A 129 7.89 1.55 9.43
N ARG A 130 7.76 1.19 8.14
CA ARG A 130 8.90 1.09 7.23
C ARG A 130 9.39 2.44 6.73
N ARG A 131 8.49 3.43 6.63
CA ARG A 131 8.74 4.70 5.95
C ARG A 131 8.82 5.87 6.90
N THR A 132 8.53 5.70 8.18
CA THR A 132 8.73 6.75 9.19
C THR A 132 9.69 6.28 10.28
N THR A 133 10.32 7.22 10.97
CA THR A 133 11.19 6.97 12.13
C THR A 133 10.40 6.86 13.45
N LEU A 134 9.07 6.84 13.39
CA LEU A 134 8.20 6.77 14.56
C LEU A 134 8.24 5.40 15.24
N PRO A 135 8.06 5.35 16.58
CA PRO A 135 8.02 4.10 17.32
C PRO A 135 6.83 3.19 16.91
N ASP A 136 7.01 1.86 17.00
CA ASP A 136 5.92 0.89 16.79
C ASP A 136 4.95 0.90 17.98
N GLY A 137 3.70 1.30 17.75
CA GLY A 137 2.69 1.47 18.80
C GLY A 137 1.96 0.17 19.18
N ARG A 138 2.08 -0.90 18.39
CA ARG A 138 1.17 -2.05 18.50
C ARG A 138 1.29 -2.82 19.81
N LYS A 139 2.51 -2.92 20.34
CA LYS A 139 2.78 -3.61 21.60
C LYS A 139 2.59 -2.70 22.83
N MET A 140 2.76 -1.39 22.66
CA MET A 140 2.72 -0.43 23.77
C MET A 140 1.31 0.06 24.08
N LEU A 141 0.47 0.14 23.06
CA LEU A 141 -0.87 0.73 23.15
C LEU A 141 -1.99 -0.29 22.99
N SER A 142 -1.66 -1.57 22.78
CA SER A 142 -2.62 -2.62 22.41
C SER A 142 -3.53 -2.21 21.24
N ALA A 143 -3.00 -1.38 20.34
CA ALA A 143 -3.69 -0.82 19.18
C ALA A 143 -3.18 -1.48 17.90
N SER A 144 -4.03 -1.56 16.87
CA SER A 144 -3.66 -2.18 15.59
C SER A 144 -4.25 -1.39 14.44
N ALA A 145 -3.54 -1.35 13.30
CA ALA A 145 -4.13 -0.83 12.07
C ALA A 145 -5.37 -1.64 11.64
N GLY A 146 -5.46 -2.91 12.04
CA GLY A 146 -6.60 -3.78 11.74
C GLY A 146 -7.69 -3.83 12.81
N ASP A 147 -7.62 -3.01 13.86
CA ASP A 147 -8.74 -2.87 14.80
C ASP A 147 -9.87 -2.02 14.21
N ASP A 148 -10.98 -1.86 14.95
CA ASP A 148 -12.16 -1.14 14.47
C ASP A 148 -11.83 0.32 14.07
N TYR A 149 -10.97 1.01 14.84
CA TYR A 149 -10.62 2.41 14.58
C TYR A 149 -9.59 2.53 13.45
N GLY A 150 -8.62 1.61 13.41
CA GLY A 150 -7.67 1.49 12.32
C GLY A 150 -8.35 1.19 10.99
N THR A 151 -9.33 0.29 10.96
CA THR A 151 -10.13 -0.03 9.77
C THR A 151 -11.02 1.15 9.37
N LYS A 152 -11.62 1.84 10.34
CA LYS A 152 -12.45 3.02 10.09
C LYS A 152 -11.63 4.16 9.46
N VAL A 153 -10.46 4.48 9.99
CA VAL A 153 -9.63 5.55 9.43
C VAL A 153 -9.10 5.20 8.04
N GLN A 154 -8.77 3.93 7.77
CA GLN A 154 -8.43 3.47 6.42
C GLN A 154 -9.59 3.65 5.42
N THR A 155 -10.81 3.40 5.86
CA THR A 155 -12.02 3.62 5.06
C THR A 155 -12.21 5.12 4.73
N CYS A 156 -11.89 6.01 5.68
CA CYS A 156 -11.91 7.45 5.44
C CYS A 156 -10.96 7.85 4.31
N VAL A 157 -9.70 7.40 4.39
CA VAL A 157 -8.64 7.72 3.41
C VAL A 157 -9.02 7.23 2.02
N THR A 158 -9.42 5.96 1.91
CA THR A 158 -9.73 5.35 0.62
C THR A 158 -10.99 5.93 -0.03
N THR A 159 -11.99 6.32 0.76
CA THR A 159 -13.18 7.00 0.25
C THR A 159 -12.84 8.42 -0.22
N ALA A 160 -12.03 9.15 0.54
CA ALA A 160 -11.57 10.49 0.17
C ALA A 160 -10.75 10.49 -1.12
N GLU A 161 -9.82 9.54 -1.25
CA GLU A 161 -9.03 9.36 -2.46
C GLU A 161 -9.94 9.15 -3.69
N ARG A 162 -10.94 8.27 -3.57
CA ARG A 162 -11.90 8.02 -4.66
C ARG A 162 -12.68 9.28 -5.02
N ALA A 163 -13.16 10.02 -4.04
CA ALA A 163 -13.88 11.28 -4.27
C ALA A 163 -13.00 12.34 -4.94
N ARG A 164 -11.72 12.45 -4.54
CA ARG A 164 -10.72 13.33 -5.17
C ARG A 164 -10.48 12.95 -6.64
N ASN A 165 -10.27 11.65 -6.91
CA ASN A 165 -10.00 11.18 -8.27
C ASN A 165 -11.18 11.40 -9.22
N GLN A 166 -12.41 11.34 -8.71
CA GLN A 166 -13.62 11.61 -9.50
C GLN A 166 -13.85 13.12 -9.75
N SER A 167 -13.37 13.99 -8.86
CA SER A 167 -13.48 15.45 -9.03
C SER A 167 -12.37 16.06 -9.87
N GLY A 168 -11.19 15.44 -9.93
CA GLY A 168 -10.06 15.87 -10.76
C GLY A 168 -10.07 15.40 -12.21
N GLY A 169 -11.08 14.63 -12.64
CA GLY A 169 -11.19 14.04 -13.98
C GLY A 169 -11.97 14.87 -15.01
N ARG A 170 -11.81 16.20 -15.04
CA ARG A 170 -12.41 17.07 -16.07
C ARG A 170 -11.36 17.68 -16.97
#